data_AF-A0A1M5JRM9-F1
#
_entry.id   AF-A0A1M5JRM9-F1
#
_cell.length_a   1.000
_cell.length_b   1.000
_cell.length_c   1.000
_cell.angle_alpha   90.00
_cell.angle_beta   90.00
_cell.angle_gamma   90.00
#
_symmetry.space_group_name_H-M   'P 1'
#
loop_
_entity.id
_entity.type
_entity.pdbx_description
1 polymer ?
#
loop_
_entity_poly.entity_id
_entity_poly.type
_entity_poly.pdbx_seq_one_letter_code
_entity_poly.pdbx_strand_id
1 'polypeptide(L)'
;MSIQAVAWALSLNIPDPFAKLVLVSLSNHADNETGHCWPTQGLIAKEASCNRRTVMRKVPYLLEAGYIRVFNHRSQGRALDYQVLFPGRIPLANAPLRKKRR
;
A
#
# COMPACT_ATOMS: atom_id res chain seq x y z
N MET A 1 5.74 -8.38 -6.48
CA MET A 1 5.31 -7.61 -7.67
C MET A 1 4.01 -8.18 -8.17
N SER A 2 2.97 -7.35 -8.32
CA SER A 2 1.64 -7.81 -8.73
C SER A 2 1.05 -7.02 -9.89
N ILE A 3 1.00 -7.66 -11.06
CA ILE A 3 0.38 -7.06 -12.26
C ILE A 3 -1.13 -6.88 -12.09
N GLN A 4 -1.79 -7.78 -11.34
CA GLN A 4 -3.23 -7.71 -11.06
C GLN A 4 -3.55 -6.53 -10.14
N ALA A 5 -2.75 -6.30 -9.10
CA ALA A 5 -2.90 -5.14 -8.23
C ALA A 5 -2.71 -3.82 -9.00
N VAL A 6 -1.71 -3.76 -9.89
CA VAL A 6 -1.46 -2.58 -10.71
C VAL A 6 -2.62 -2.31 -11.67
N ALA A 7 -3.11 -3.34 -12.36
CA ALA A 7 -4.27 -3.23 -13.26
C ALA A 7 -5.52 -2.72 -12.52
N TRP A 8 -5.76 -3.24 -11.31
CA TRP A 8 -6.82 -2.74 -10.44
C TRP A 8 -6.61 -1.27 -10.07
N ALA A 9 -5.43 -0.88 -9.59
CA ALA A 9 -5.15 0.51 -9.22
C ALA A 9 -5.35 1.48 -10.38
N LEU A 10 -5.01 1.08 -11.60
CA LEU A 10 -5.23 1.87 -12.81
C LEU A 10 -6.72 1.99 -13.18
N SER A 11 -7.52 0.96 -12.91
CA SER A 11 -8.97 0.95 -13.16
C SER A 11 -9.78 1.89 -12.25
N LEU A 12 -9.22 2.26 -11.08
CA LEU A 12 -9.90 3.13 -10.13
C LEU A 12 -9.95 4.59 -10.60
N ASN A 13 -11.07 5.26 -10.36
CA ASN A 13 -11.17 6.71 -10.49
C ASN A 13 -10.81 7.39 -9.16
N ILE A 14 -9.54 7.75 -8.99
CA ILE A 14 -9.04 8.50 -7.84
C ILE A 14 -8.76 9.93 -8.32
N PRO A 15 -9.56 10.95 -7.89
CA PRO A 15 -9.40 12.32 -8.39
C PRO A 15 -8.03 12.94 -8.10
N ASP A 16 -7.39 12.53 -7.00
CA ASP A 16 -6.06 12.98 -6.65
C ASP A 16 -4.99 12.18 -7.43
N PRO A 17 -4.25 12.81 -8.37
CA PRO A 17 -3.33 12.10 -9.24
C PRO A 17 -2.14 11.52 -8.46
N PHE A 18 -1.67 12.20 -7.42
CA PHE A 18 -0.57 11.68 -6.60
C PHE A 18 -1.03 10.50 -5.74
N ALA A 19 -2.24 10.53 -5.20
CA ALA A 19 -2.80 9.36 -4.52
C ALA A 19 -2.90 8.17 -5.48
N LYS A 20 -3.36 8.38 -6.72
CA LYS A 20 -3.41 7.33 -7.74
C LYS A 20 -2.02 6.76 -8.03
N LEU A 21 -1.02 7.60 -8.28
CA LEU A 21 0.35 7.15 -8.55
C LEU A 21 1.01 6.46 -7.34
N VAL A 22 0.76 6.94 -6.12
CA VAL A 22 1.20 6.26 -4.89
C VAL A 22 0.60 4.86 -4.79
N LEU A 23 -0.70 4.71 -5.09
CA LEU A 23 -1.35 3.40 -5.09
C LEU A 23 -0.77 2.46 -6.17
N VAL A 24 -0.47 2.99 -7.36
CA VAL A 24 0.17 2.21 -8.44
C VAL A 24 1.56 1.73 -8.01
N SER A 25 2.37 2.59 -7.40
CA SER A 25 3.68 2.21 -6.84
C SER A 25 3.54 1.11 -5.79
N LEU A 26 2.66 1.28 -4.80
CA LEU A 26 2.39 0.25 -3.79
C LEU A 26 1.94 -1.08 -4.41
N SER A 27 1.07 -1.02 -5.42
CA SER A 27 0.56 -2.19 -6.14
C SER A 27 1.65 -2.90 -6.95
N ASN A 28 2.58 -2.15 -7.53
CA ASN A 28 3.74 -2.71 -8.22
C ASN A 28 4.61 -3.54 -7.26
N HIS A 29 4.72 -3.12 -6.00
CA HIS A 29 5.48 -3.85 -4.99
C HIS A 29 4.66 -4.90 -4.22
N ALA A 30 3.34 -4.94 -4.41
CA ALA A 30 2.45 -5.88 -3.73
C ALA A 30 2.79 -7.33 -4.04
N ASP A 31 2.69 -8.17 -3.02
CA ASP A 31 2.62 -9.61 -3.15
C ASP A 31 1.30 -10.03 -3.81
N ASN A 32 1.36 -11.05 -4.68
CA ASN A 32 0.22 -11.47 -5.50
C ASN A 32 -0.89 -12.16 -4.71
N GLU A 33 -0.58 -12.69 -3.53
CA GLU A 33 -1.52 -13.47 -2.73
C GLU A 33 -2.04 -12.66 -1.55
N THR A 34 -1.13 -11.96 -0.87
CA THR A 34 -1.44 -11.25 0.37
C THR A 34 -1.70 -9.76 0.18
N GLY A 35 -1.23 -9.19 -0.93
CA GLY A 35 -1.21 -7.74 -1.15
C GLY A 35 -0.20 -6.99 -0.29
N HIS A 36 0.60 -7.68 0.53
CA HIS A 36 1.61 -7.03 1.37
C HIS A 36 2.78 -6.48 0.56
N CYS A 37 3.31 -5.35 0.99
CA CYS A 37 4.54 -4.77 0.47
C CYS A 37 5.24 -3.87 1.49
N TRP A 38 6.56 -3.70 1.31
CA TRP A 38 7.42 -2.90 2.19
C TRP A 38 8.27 -1.86 1.46
N PRO A 39 7.76 -1.14 0.44
CA PRO A 39 8.55 -0.11 -0.22
C PRO A 39 8.82 1.05 0.74
N THR A 40 10.03 1.60 0.67
CA THR A 40 10.36 2.82 1.43
C THR A 40 9.57 3.99 0.87
N GLN A 41 9.25 4.99 1.71
CA GLN A 41 8.57 6.19 1.22
C GLN A 41 9.38 6.96 0.17
N GLY A 42 10.72 6.84 0.17
CA GLY A 42 11.57 7.43 -0.85
C GLY A 42 11.43 6.74 -2.21
N LEU A 43 11.30 5.41 -2.22
CA LEU A 43 11.01 4.65 -3.44
C LEU A 43 9.62 5.01 -3.99
N ILE A 44 8.60 5.00 -3.12
CA ILE A 44 7.24 5.41 -3.50
C ILE A 44 7.24 6.81 -4.09
N ALA A 45 7.94 7.75 -3.46
CA ALA A 45 8.06 9.13 -3.93
C ALA A 45 8.66 9.21 -5.34
N LYS A 46 9.77 8.50 -5.57
CA LYS A 46 10.44 8.44 -6.88
C LYS A 46 9.50 7.88 -7.96
N GLU A 47 8.86 6.74 -7.70
CA GLU A 47 7.97 6.08 -8.65
C GLU A 47 6.69 6.89 -8.92
N ALA A 48 6.12 7.49 -7.86
CA ALA A 48 4.93 8.34 -7.98
C ALA A 48 5.23 9.77 -8.44
N SER A 49 6.49 10.06 -8.82
CA SER A 49 6.95 11.38 -9.29
C SER A 49 6.53 12.53 -8.36
N CYS A 50 6.70 12.31 -7.05
CA CYS A 50 6.41 13.31 -6.03
C CYS A 50 7.46 13.29 -4.92
N ASN A 51 7.35 14.20 -3.96
CA ASN A 51 8.23 14.21 -2.81
C ASN A 51 7.69 13.33 -1.67
N ARG A 52 8.57 12.96 -0.73
CA ARG A 52 8.21 12.13 0.43
C ARG A 52 7.08 12.72 1.29
N ARG A 53 6.99 14.05 1.39
CA ARG A 53 5.92 14.74 2.14
C ARG A 53 4.55 14.54 1.47
N THR A 54 4.51 14.49 0.13
CA THR A 54 3.32 14.14 -0.62
C THR A 54 2.91 12.69 -0.32
N VAL A 55 3.83 11.74 -0.36
CA VAL A 55 3.56 10.33 0.02
C VAL A 55 2.96 10.25 1.43
N MET A 56 3.55 10.94 2.41
CA MET A 56 3.04 10.97 3.79
C MET A 56 1.62 11.52 3.90
N ARG A 57 1.19 12.42 3.00
CA ARG A 57 -0.18 12.96 2.95
C ARG A 57 -1.14 12.04 2.19
N LYS A 58 -0.66 11.35 1.15
CA LYS A 58 -1.50 10.49 0.30
C LYS A 58 -1.73 9.10 0.88
N VAL A 59 -0.81 8.59 1.70
CA VAL A 59 -1.00 7.31 2.40
C VAL A 59 -2.25 7.32 3.30
N PRO A 60 -2.47 8.32 4.19
CA PRO A 60 -3.72 8.43 4.95
C PRO A 60 -4.96 8.54 4.06
N TYR A 61 -4.90 9.32 2.98
CA TYR A 61 -6.00 9.44 2.02
C TYR A 61 -6.39 8.07 1.42
N LEU A 62 -5.41 7.26 1.02
CA LEU A 62 -5.65 5.91 0.47
C LEU A 62 -6.15 4.92 1.53
N LEU A 63 -5.72 5.08 2.79
CA LEU A 63 -6.21 4.30 3.92
C LEU A 63 -7.68 4.61 4.21
N GLU A 64 -8.03 5.89 4.29
CA GLU A 64 -9.39 6.38 4.51
C GLU A 64 -10.34 5.97 3.37
N ALA A 65 -9.85 5.99 2.13
CA ALA A 65 -10.57 5.51 0.96
C ALA A 65 -10.70 3.97 0.87
N GLY A 66 -10.08 3.21 1.78
CA GLY A 66 -10.18 1.76 1.83
C GLY A 66 -9.37 1.01 0.77
N TYR A 67 -8.37 1.65 0.16
CA TYR A 67 -7.52 1.00 -0.85
C TYR A 67 -6.32 0.28 -0.27
N ILE A 68 -5.88 0.67 0.93
CA ILE A 68 -4.72 0.08 1.61
C ILE A 68 -4.95 -0.11 3.11
N ARG A 69 -4.12 -0.95 3.75
CA ARG A 69 -3.84 -0.91 5.19
C ARG A 69 -2.39 -0.54 5.45
N VAL A 70 -2.11 0.00 6.62
CA VAL A 70 -0.76 0.39 7.07
C VAL A 70 -0.48 -0.26 8.42
N PHE A 71 0.62 -0.99 8.52
CA PHE A 71 1.09 -1.59 9.77
C PHE A 71 2.36 -0.89 10.25
N ASN A 72 2.34 -0.45 11.50
CA ASN A 72 3.41 0.36 12.07
C ASN A 72 4.36 -0.53 12.90
N HIS A 73 5.45 -0.97 12.29
CA HIS A 73 6.50 -1.76 12.96
C HIS A 73 7.60 -0.91 13.62
N ARG A 74 7.29 0.36 13.97
CA ARG A 74 8.26 1.30 14.56
C ARG A 74 9.01 0.76 15.79
N SER A 75 8.43 -0.16 16.55
CA SER A 75 9.10 -0.77 17.71
C SER A 75 10.23 -1.75 17.35
N GLN A 76 10.39 -2.12 16.08
CA GLN A 76 11.32 -3.16 15.60
C GLN A 76 12.32 -2.62 14.57
N GLY A 77 12.39 -1.29 14.36
CA GLY A 77 13.30 -0.67 13.39
C GLY A 77 13.01 -1.03 11.91
N ARG A 78 11.84 -1.61 11.61
CA ARG A 78 11.49 -2.06 10.25
C ARG A 78 10.81 -0.96 9.44
N ALA A 79 10.92 -1.08 8.12
CA ALA A 79 10.18 -0.27 7.16
C ALA A 79 8.66 -0.38 7.40
N LEU A 80 7.93 0.65 6.94
CA LEU A 80 6.46 0.61 6.93
C LEU A 80 5.98 -0.57 6.09
N ASP A 81 4.99 -1.27 6.61
CA ASP A 81 4.33 -2.39 5.97
C ASP A 81 2.96 -1.90 5.48
N TYR A 82 2.68 -2.15 4.20
CA TYR A 82 1.43 -1.78 3.54
C TYR A 82 0.76 -3.05 3.02
N GLN A 83 -0.57 -3.04 3.01
CA GLN A 83 -1.36 -4.05 2.30
C GLN A 83 -2.25 -3.37 1.28
N VAL A 84 -2.15 -3.77 0.01
CA VAL A 84 -3.04 -3.30 -1.06
C VAL A 84 -4.31 -4.15 -1.07
N LEU A 85 -5.48 -3.52 -1.05
CA LEU A 85 -6.79 -4.18 -0.92
C LEU A 85 -7.47 -4.36 -2.29
N PHE A 86 -6.80 -5.03 -3.24
CA PHE A 86 -7.32 -5.22 -4.59
C PHE A 86 -8.24 -6.46 -4.69
N PRO A 87 -9.33 -6.41 -5.49
CA PRO A 87 -10.24 -7.53 -5.72
C PRO A 87 -9.58 -8.60 -6.58
N GLY A 88 -9.85 -9.87 -6.28
CA GLY A 88 -9.44 -10.99 -7.13
C GLY A 88 -8.97 -12.23 -6.39
N ARG A 89 -8.69 -12.15 -5.09
CA ARG A 89 -8.48 -13.30 -4.20
C ARG A 89 -8.99 -12.95 -2.80
N ILE A 90 -9.77 -13.86 -2.24
CA ILE A 90 -10.60 -13.73 -1.04
C ILE A 90 -9.88 -13.00 0.09
N PRO A 91 -10.54 -12.05 0.79
CA PRO A 91 -10.06 -11.66 2.11
C PRO A 91 -10.06 -12.93 2.96
N LEU A 92 -8.90 -13.40 3.40
CA LEU A 92 -8.87 -14.13 4.66
C LEU A 92 -9.38 -13.13 5.71
N ALA A 93 -10.70 -13.06 5.84
CA ALA A 93 -11.34 -12.89 7.12
C ALA A 93 -10.52 -13.77 8.06
N ASN A 94 -9.74 -13.13 8.92
CA ASN A 94 -8.80 -13.73 9.86
C ASN A 94 -7.40 -14.09 9.32
N ALA A 95 -6.65 -13.15 8.78
CA ALA A 95 -5.22 -13.13 9.12
C ALA A 95 -5.12 -12.60 10.56
N PRO A 96 -4.67 -13.40 11.54
CA PRO A 96 -4.64 -12.94 12.93
C PRO A 96 -3.79 -11.68 13.00
N LEU A 97 -4.30 -10.65 13.69
CA LEU A 97 -3.48 -9.59 14.26
C LEU A 97 -2.29 -10.29 14.89
N ARG A 98 -1.12 -10.22 14.24
CA ARG A 98 0.07 -10.93 14.70
C ARG A 98 0.34 -10.40 16.11
N LYS A 99 -0.07 -11.19 17.12
CA LYS A 99 0.04 -10.81 18.52
C LYS A 99 1.49 -10.41 18.74
N LYS A 100 1.67 -9.23 19.34
CA LYS A 100 2.96 -8.78 19.88
C LYS A 100 3.62 -9.99 20.56
N ARG A 101 4.71 -10.49 20.01
CA ARG A 101 5.61 -11.35 20.78
C ARG A 101 6.18 -10.47 21.88
N ARG A 102 5.91 -10.89 23.12
CA ARG A 102 6.49 -10.35 24.34
C ARG A 102 8.01 -10.35 24.25
#